data_AF-A0A6N6JUF7-F1
#
_entry.id   AF-A0A6N6JUF7-F1
#
_cell.length_a   1.000
_cell.length_b   1.000
_cell.length_c   1.000
_cell.angle_alpha   90.00
_cell.angle_beta   90.00
_cell.angle_gamma   90.00
#
_symmetry.space_group_name_H-M   'P 1'
#
loop_
_entity.id
_entity.type
_entity.pdbx_description
1 polymer ?
#
loop_
_entity_poly.entity_id
_entity_poly.type
_entity_poly.pdbx_seq_one_letter_code
_entity_poly.pdbx_strand_id
1 'polypeptide(L)'
;MVLGALTDWVHLGTFVVVFVVTLISAVWVMLSKEVARAAVSLFICLCGVAGIYFFLDAQFLGVVQIMVYVGGTTVLLMFGVMLTNRQPLLSSKKQVDRTLAGCLAMGMVLGPLYMIMIGRLPGLSRAKDAAGQAVDPKITNGWFVGKASEQASEGTASVVPLGDALLTSYLLPFEVASVVLLVALVGAAYIARRKTEDAEPEKF
;
A
#
# COMPACT_ATOMS: atom_id res chain seq x y z
N MET A 1 -4.96 -1.37 37.80
CA MET A 1 -5.64 -0.33 37.00
C MET A 1 -4.66 0.69 36.41
N VAL A 2 -3.83 1.37 37.20
CA VAL A 2 -2.88 2.40 36.69
C VAL A 2 -1.82 1.85 35.73
N LEU A 3 -1.32 0.62 35.97
CA LEU A 3 -0.28 0.00 35.13
C LEU A 3 -0.77 -0.29 33.70
N GLY A 4 -2.04 -0.70 33.53
CA GLY A 4 -2.62 -1.00 32.21
C GLY A 4 -2.83 0.26 31.37
N ALA A 5 -3.36 1.33 32.00
CA ALA A 5 -3.49 2.62 31.33
C ALA A 5 -2.14 3.12 30.81
N LEU A 6 -1.07 3.00 31.60
CA LEU A 6 0.28 3.41 31.18
C LEU A 6 0.76 2.63 29.95
N THR A 7 0.51 1.32 29.89
CA THR A 7 0.84 0.47 28.73
C THR A 7 0.05 0.89 27.49
N ASP A 8 -1.24 1.18 27.63
CA ASP A 8 -2.09 1.66 26.52
C ASP A 8 -1.59 2.99 25.94
N TRP A 9 -1.19 3.92 26.81
CA TRP A 9 -0.59 5.20 26.40
C TRP A 9 0.73 5.02 25.66
N VAL A 10 1.56 4.04 26.05
CA VAL A 10 2.83 3.72 25.37
C VAL A 10 2.57 3.09 23.99
N HIS A 11 1.61 2.17 23.87
CA HIS A 11 1.24 1.59 22.57
C HIS A 11 0.68 2.66 21.62
N LEU A 12 -0.22 3.51 22.11
CA LEU A 12 -0.77 4.62 21.34
C LEU A 12 0.32 5.61 20.91
N GLY A 13 1.19 6.01 21.85
CA GLY A 13 2.31 6.91 21.55
C GLY A 13 3.23 6.35 20.48
N THR A 14 3.62 5.08 20.60
CA THR A 14 4.48 4.42 19.60
C THR A 14 3.77 4.29 18.25
N PHE A 15 2.50 3.92 18.23
CA PHE A 15 1.69 3.85 17.01
C PHE A 15 1.63 5.20 16.29
N VAL A 16 1.34 6.28 17.02
CA VAL A 16 1.27 7.64 16.46
C VAL A 16 2.62 8.06 15.89
N VAL A 17 3.73 7.75 16.58
CA VAL A 17 5.07 8.04 16.07
C VAL A 17 5.33 7.31 14.74
N VAL A 18 5.06 6.00 14.68
CA VAL A 18 5.25 5.21 13.44
C VAL A 18 4.35 5.74 12.32
N PHE A 19 3.09 6.08 12.63
CA PHE A 19 2.15 6.65 11.68
C PHE A 19 2.63 8.00 11.11
N VAL A 20 3.07 8.92 11.98
CA VAL A 20 3.57 10.24 11.58
C VAL A 20 4.84 10.11 10.74
N VAL A 21 5.78 9.23 11.11
CA VAL A 21 6.99 8.95 10.32
C VAL A 21 6.62 8.41 8.93
N THR A 22 5.61 7.53 8.86
CA THR A 22 5.10 6.99 7.58
C THR A 22 4.50 8.08 6.70
N LEU A 23 3.72 9.00 7.27
CA LEU A 23 3.14 10.12 6.51
C LEU A 23 4.20 11.12 6.04
N ILE A 24 5.14 11.50 6.91
CA ILE A 24 6.20 12.43 6.57
C ILE A 24 7.05 11.87 5.42
N SER A 25 7.41 10.58 5.50
CA SER A 25 8.20 9.93 4.45
C SER A 25 7.43 9.80 3.12
N ALA A 26 6.12 9.55 3.16
CA ALA A 26 5.27 9.55 1.97
C ALA A 26 5.21 10.94 1.30
N VAL A 27 5.00 12.01 2.08
CA VAL A 27 5.03 13.39 1.55
C VAL A 27 6.41 13.73 0.99
N TRP A 28 7.48 13.32 1.69
CA TRP A 28 8.85 13.55 1.24
C TRP A 28 9.17 12.84 -0.08
N VAL A 29 8.59 11.66 -0.32
CA VAL A 29 8.67 10.93 -1.59
C VAL A 29 8.18 11.78 -2.75
N MET A 30 7.06 12.49 -2.57
CA MET A 30 6.43 13.29 -3.63
C MET A 30 7.12 14.63 -3.85
N LEU A 31 7.73 15.19 -2.81
CA LEU A 31 8.45 16.47 -2.87
C LEU A 31 9.90 16.34 -3.34
N SER A 32 10.44 15.11 -3.38
CA SER A 32 11.83 14.85 -3.73
C SER A 32 12.08 15.05 -5.23
N LYS A 33 12.95 16.02 -5.57
CA LYS A 33 13.37 16.30 -6.95
C LYS A 33 14.33 15.24 -7.50
N GLU A 34 15.12 14.64 -6.61
CA GLU A 34 16.09 13.60 -6.95
C GLU A 34 15.45 12.23 -6.81
N VAL A 35 15.53 11.40 -7.86
CA VAL A 35 14.86 10.10 -7.89
C VAL A 35 15.46 9.13 -6.85
N ALA A 36 16.78 9.19 -6.63
CA ALA A 36 17.43 8.39 -5.58
C ALA A 36 16.93 8.79 -4.18
N ARG A 37 16.76 10.09 -3.91
CA ARG A 37 16.24 10.59 -2.63
C ARG A 37 14.79 10.18 -2.43
N ALA A 38 13.98 10.25 -3.49
CA ALA A 38 12.60 9.75 -3.48
C ALA A 38 12.58 8.26 -3.10
N ALA A 39 13.43 7.44 -3.71
CA ALA A 39 13.46 6.01 -3.43
C ALA A 39 13.93 5.67 -1.99
N VAL A 40 14.88 6.44 -1.42
CA VAL A 40 15.25 6.30 0.01
C VAL A 40 14.06 6.65 0.92
N SER A 41 13.31 7.73 0.62
CA SER A 41 12.10 8.04 1.40
C SER A 41 10.99 7.00 1.22
N LEU A 42 10.91 6.33 0.08
CA LEU A 42 9.97 5.23 -0.16
C LEU A 42 10.30 4.03 0.72
N PHE A 43 11.59 3.68 0.84
CA PHE A 43 12.06 2.63 1.75
C PHE A 43 11.59 2.88 3.19
N ILE A 44 11.76 4.12 3.69
CA ILE A 44 11.33 4.49 5.04
C ILE A 44 9.80 4.39 5.19
N CYS A 45 9.04 4.83 4.18
CA CYS A 45 7.59 4.71 4.16
C CYS A 45 7.13 3.24 4.24
N LEU A 46 7.74 2.35 3.45
CA LEU A 46 7.38 0.93 3.42
C LEU A 46 7.76 0.20 4.71
N CYS A 47 8.87 0.58 5.36
CA CYS A 47 9.21 0.14 6.71
C CYS A 47 8.17 0.63 7.75
N GLY A 48 7.72 1.87 7.63
CA GLY A 48 6.66 2.43 8.48
C GLY A 48 5.34 1.68 8.35
N VAL A 49 4.92 1.34 7.12
CA VAL A 49 3.75 0.49 6.84
C VAL A 49 3.91 -0.91 7.45
N ALA A 50 5.09 -1.52 7.36
CA ALA A 50 5.36 -2.80 8.02
C ALA A 50 5.20 -2.69 9.55
N GLY A 51 5.69 -1.59 10.14
CA GLY A 51 5.48 -1.28 11.56
C GLY A 51 3.99 -1.22 11.93
N ILE A 52 3.17 -0.54 11.11
CA ILE A 52 1.71 -0.49 11.31
C ILE A 52 1.08 -1.89 11.27
N TYR A 53 1.54 -2.80 10.39
CA TYR A 53 1.04 -4.17 10.39
C TYR A 53 1.38 -4.96 11.66
N PHE A 54 2.56 -4.75 12.25
CA PHE A 54 2.87 -5.35 13.55
C PHE A 54 1.98 -4.80 14.68
N PHE A 55 1.60 -3.52 14.63
CA PHE A 55 0.64 -2.94 15.58
C PHE A 55 -0.79 -3.45 15.40
N LEU A 56 -1.15 -3.92 14.20
CA LEU A 56 -2.47 -4.50 13.90
C LEU A 56 -2.52 -6.02 14.17
N ASP A 57 -1.52 -6.56 14.88
CA ASP A 57 -1.33 -8.00 15.07
C ASP A 57 -1.23 -8.81 13.77
N ALA A 58 -1.00 -8.16 12.63
CA ALA A 58 -0.86 -8.77 11.31
C ALA A 58 0.59 -9.18 11.03
N GLN A 59 1.15 -10.03 11.90
CA GLN A 59 2.58 -10.38 11.92
C GLN A 59 3.06 -10.99 10.60
N PHE A 60 2.30 -11.93 10.03
CA PHE A 60 2.63 -12.52 8.73
C PHE A 60 2.71 -11.45 7.63
N LEU A 61 1.72 -10.55 7.58
CA LEU A 61 1.66 -9.48 6.59
C LEU A 61 2.80 -8.47 6.78
N GLY A 62 3.16 -8.16 8.03
CA GLY A 62 4.31 -7.33 8.38
C GLY A 62 5.63 -7.91 7.89
N VAL A 63 5.85 -9.22 8.07
CA VAL A 63 7.06 -9.91 7.57
C VAL A 63 7.09 -9.94 6.05
N VAL A 64 5.95 -10.27 5.39
CA VAL A 64 5.85 -10.24 3.92
C VAL A 64 6.12 -8.83 3.37
N GLN A 65 5.66 -7.78 4.07
CA GLN A 65 5.93 -6.39 3.70
C GLN A 65 7.43 -6.11 3.65
N ILE A 66 8.17 -6.57 4.66
CA ILE A 66 9.62 -6.41 4.71
C ILE A 66 10.30 -7.25 3.62
N MET A 67 9.89 -8.50 3.43
CA MET A 67 10.53 -9.40 2.46
C MET A 67 10.32 -8.95 1.01
N VAL A 68 9.08 -8.66 0.62
CA VAL A 68 8.71 -8.43 -0.79
C VAL A 68 8.84 -6.96 -1.19
N TYR A 69 8.34 -6.04 -0.36
CA TYR A 69 8.34 -4.61 -0.72
C TYR A 69 9.65 -3.93 -0.34
N VAL A 70 10.05 -4.02 0.93
CA VAL A 70 11.30 -3.40 1.41
C VAL A 70 12.52 -4.11 0.82
N GLY A 71 12.55 -5.45 0.87
CA GLY A 71 13.69 -6.26 0.44
C GLY A 71 13.83 -6.44 -1.07
N GLY A 72 12.74 -6.78 -1.77
CA GLY A 72 12.79 -7.06 -3.21
C GLY A 72 12.51 -5.84 -4.07
N THR A 73 11.28 -5.34 -4.00
CA THR A 73 10.75 -4.34 -4.94
C THR A 73 11.47 -3.01 -4.85
N THR A 74 11.71 -2.51 -3.64
CA THR A 74 12.38 -1.21 -3.42
C THR A 74 13.84 -1.27 -3.86
N VAL A 75 14.56 -2.35 -3.55
CA VAL A 75 15.95 -2.52 -3.95
C VAL A 75 16.07 -2.62 -5.48
N LEU A 76 15.21 -3.40 -6.13
CA LEU A 76 15.17 -3.49 -7.59
C LEU A 76 14.87 -2.14 -8.24
N LEU A 77 13.92 -1.37 -7.68
CA LEU A 77 13.59 -0.03 -8.13
C LEU A 77 14.77 0.93 -7.92
N MET A 78 15.45 0.88 -6.78
CA MET A 78 16.61 1.74 -6.49
C MET A 78 17.76 1.46 -7.46
N PHE A 79 18.11 0.19 -7.68
CA PHE A 79 19.12 -0.17 -8.69
C PHE A 79 18.72 0.32 -10.09
N GLY A 80 17.47 0.06 -10.51
CA GLY A 80 17.01 0.48 -11.84
C GLY A 80 17.01 2.01 -12.04
N VAL A 81 16.56 2.75 -11.03
CA VAL A 81 16.53 4.22 -11.05
C VAL A 81 17.94 4.81 -11.01
N MET A 82 18.84 4.28 -10.17
CA MET A 82 20.19 4.83 -10.02
C MET A 82 21.08 4.53 -11.23
N LEU A 83 20.84 3.42 -11.94
CA LEU A 83 21.50 3.12 -13.21
C LEU A 83 20.96 3.95 -14.39
N THR A 84 19.83 4.64 -14.21
CA THR A 84 19.23 5.47 -15.25
C THR A 84 19.62 6.94 -15.07
N ASN A 85 20.57 7.42 -15.88
CA ASN A 85 21.00 8.81 -15.88
C ASN A 85 19.87 9.73 -16.39
N ARG A 86 19.45 10.70 -15.59
CA ARG A 86 18.34 11.62 -15.91
C ARG A 86 18.89 12.95 -16.44
N GLN A 87 18.53 13.31 -17.67
CA GLN A 87 18.74 14.66 -18.19
C GLN A 87 17.70 15.60 -17.57
N PRO A 88 18.08 16.77 -17.01
CA PRO A 88 17.12 17.74 -16.50
C PRO A 88 16.40 18.41 -17.67
N LEU A 89 15.20 17.94 -17.99
CA LEU A 89 14.36 18.60 -18.99
C LEU A 89 13.92 19.95 -18.40
N LEU A 90 14.21 21.01 -19.15
CA LEU A 90 14.00 22.40 -18.76
C LEU A 90 12.59 22.62 -18.20
N SER A 91 12.58 23.15 -16.98
CA SER A 91 11.41 23.35 -16.14
C SER A 91 10.39 24.32 -16.77
N SER A 92 9.21 23.80 -17.12
CA SER A 92 8.04 24.64 -17.37
C SER A 92 7.34 24.94 -16.04
N LYS A 93 7.52 26.17 -15.55
CA LYS A 93 6.99 26.74 -14.29
C LYS A 93 5.46 26.59 -14.14
N LYS A 94 4.73 26.25 -15.20
CA LYS A 94 3.26 26.07 -15.24
C LYS A 94 2.79 24.67 -14.80
N GLN A 95 3.71 23.72 -14.58
CA GLN A 95 3.37 22.32 -14.30
C GLN A 95 3.13 22.04 -12.80
N VAL A 96 3.76 22.80 -11.90
CA VAL A 96 3.62 22.64 -10.44
C VAL A 96 2.21 23.02 -9.96
N ASP A 97 1.60 24.07 -10.51
CA ASP A 97 0.21 24.44 -10.16
C ASP A 97 -0.80 23.38 -10.61
N ARG A 98 -0.50 22.65 -11.70
CA ARG A 98 -1.37 21.58 -12.21
C ARG A 98 -1.22 20.27 -11.42
N THR A 99 -0.04 19.98 -10.89
CA THR A 99 0.16 18.81 -10.00
C THR A 99 -0.43 19.05 -8.61
N LEU A 100 -0.36 20.29 -8.09
CA LEU A 100 -1.00 20.65 -6.81
C LEU A 100 -2.53 20.69 -6.93
N ALA A 101 -3.06 21.23 -8.04
CA ALA A 101 -4.47 21.12 -8.38
C ALA A 101 -4.91 19.67 -8.62
N GLY A 102 -4.04 18.82 -9.17
CA GLY A 102 -4.28 17.39 -9.36
C GLY A 102 -4.38 16.62 -8.04
N CYS A 103 -3.52 16.89 -7.05
CA CYS A 103 -3.60 16.29 -5.72
C CYS A 103 -4.88 16.73 -4.97
N LEU A 104 -5.26 18.01 -5.08
CA LEU A 104 -6.50 18.53 -4.50
C LEU A 104 -7.74 17.93 -5.19
N ALA A 105 -7.74 17.81 -6.51
CA ALA A 105 -8.81 17.15 -7.26
C ALA A 105 -8.93 15.66 -6.93
N MET A 106 -7.80 14.95 -6.77
CA MET A 106 -7.79 13.56 -6.33
C MET A 106 -8.33 13.42 -4.90
N GLY A 107 -7.94 14.29 -3.96
CA GLY A 107 -8.49 14.30 -2.61
C GLY A 107 -9.99 14.59 -2.58
N MET A 108 -10.45 15.47 -3.47
CA MET A 108 -11.86 15.85 -3.63
C MET A 108 -12.71 14.75 -4.27
N VAL A 109 -12.11 13.78 -4.98
CA VAL A 109 -12.83 12.62 -5.56
C VAL A 109 -12.68 11.37 -4.68
N LEU A 110 -11.48 11.08 -4.18
CA LEU A 110 -11.19 9.91 -3.35
C LEU A 110 -11.79 10.03 -1.94
N GLY A 111 -11.81 11.24 -1.37
CA GLY A 111 -12.41 11.51 -0.06
C GLY A 111 -13.90 11.17 0.01
N PRO A 112 -14.76 11.71 -0.87
CA PRO A 112 -16.17 11.35 -0.90
C PRO A 112 -16.39 9.89 -1.35
N LEU A 113 -15.57 9.34 -2.25
CA LEU A 113 -15.66 7.92 -2.63
C LEU A 113 -15.38 6.98 -1.43
N TYR A 114 -14.40 7.32 -0.59
CA TYR A 114 -14.11 6.62 0.66
C TYR A 114 -15.26 6.76 1.68
N MET A 115 -15.85 7.95 1.80
CA MET A 115 -17.04 8.20 2.62
C MET A 115 -18.28 7.43 2.14
N ILE A 116 -18.45 7.28 0.82
CA ILE A 116 -19.50 6.46 0.21
C ILE A 116 -19.27 4.98 0.53
N MET A 117 -18.04 4.46 0.42
CA MET A 117 -17.70 3.08 0.76
C MET A 117 -17.97 2.72 2.23
N ILE A 118 -17.73 3.65 3.16
CA ILE A 118 -17.98 3.45 4.59
C ILE A 118 -19.46 3.72 4.97
N GLY A 119 -20.30 4.13 4.01
CA GLY A 119 -21.72 4.36 4.23
C GLY A 119 -22.03 5.53 5.18
N ARG A 120 -21.07 6.44 5.38
CA ARG A 120 -21.18 7.59 6.30
C ARG A 120 -21.38 8.91 5.57
N LEU A 121 -22.26 8.94 4.56
CA LEU A 121 -22.62 10.19 3.91
C LEU A 121 -23.43 11.08 4.89
N PRO A 122 -22.95 12.29 5.27
CA PRO A 122 -23.74 13.23 6.03
C PRO A 122 -24.83 13.80 5.10
N GLY A 123 -25.99 13.16 5.07
CA GLY A 123 -27.13 13.61 4.25
C GLY A 123 -28.10 12.50 3.82
N LEU A 124 -27.63 11.26 3.65
CA LEU A 124 -28.49 10.15 3.21
C LEU A 124 -28.99 9.27 4.37
N SER A 125 -28.33 9.30 5.53
CA SER A 125 -28.74 8.55 6.74
C SER A 125 -29.73 9.30 7.63
N ARG A 126 -30.46 10.28 7.09
CA ARG A 126 -31.65 10.86 7.75
C ARG A 126 -32.94 10.23 7.26
N ALA A 127 -32.96 8.91 7.12
CA ALA A 127 -34.20 8.18 7.32
C ALA A 127 -34.52 8.24 8.83
N LYS A 128 -35.10 9.37 9.26
CA LYS A 128 -35.94 9.36 10.45
C LYS A 128 -37.14 8.49 10.07
N ASP A 129 -37.25 7.31 10.66
CA ASP A 129 -38.52 6.61 10.62
C ASP A 129 -39.61 7.52 11.23
N ALA A 130 -40.84 7.38 10.75
CA ALA A 130 -42.00 8.17 11.17
C ALA A 130 -42.36 8.05 12.67
N ALA A 131 -41.57 7.30 13.46
CA ALA A 131 -41.70 7.12 14.91
C ALA A 131 -40.61 7.82 15.75
N GLY A 132 -39.68 8.55 15.15
CA GLY A 132 -38.75 9.43 15.90
C GLY A 132 -37.67 8.72 16.74
N GLN A 133 -37.49 7.41 16.61
CA GLN A 133 -36.32 6.71 17.13
C GLN A 133 -35.19 6.72 16.09
N ALA A 134 -33.97 6.97 16.56
CA ALA A 134 -32.77 6.77 15.76
C ALA A 134 -32.71 5.27 15.42
N VAL A 135 -32.90 4.94 14.15
CA VAL A 135 -32.64 3.59 13.66
C VAL A 135 -31.18 3.30 13.92
N ASP A 136 -30.92 2.38 14.85
CA ASP A 136 -29.60 1.84 15.12
C ASP A 136 -29.04 1.37 13.77
N PRO A 137 -27.96 1.96 13.24
CA PRO A 137 -27.43 1.64 11.92
C PRO A 137 -26.65 0.33 11.99
N LYS A 138 -27.27 -0.74 12.48
CA LYS A 138 -26.81 -2.12 12.34
C LYS A 138 -26.90 -2.62 10.89
N ILE A 139 -27.47 -1.83 9.97
CA ILE A 139 -27.78 -2.23 8.60
C ILE A 139 -27.43 -1.12 7.59
N THR A 140 -26.15 -0.71 7.49
CA THR A 140 -25.74 0.18 6.37
C THR A 140 -24.78 -0.43 5.34
N ASN A 141 -24.36 -1.70 5.51
CA ASN A 141 -23.81 -2.59 4.48
C ASN A 141 -23.20 -3.87 5.11
N GLY A 142 -23.98 -4.94 5.19
CA GLY A 142 -23.51 -6.27 5.62
C GLY A 142 -22.37 -6.84 4.75
N TRP A 143 -22.06 -6.22 3.61
CA TRP A 143 -20.89 -6.54 2.77
C TRP A 143 -19.61 -5.77 3.09
N PHE A 144 -19.67 -4.63 3.82
CA PHE A 144 -18.48 -3.78 3.97
C PHE A 144 -18.19 -3.31 5.41
N VAL A 145 -19.18 -3.24 6.32
CA VAL A 145 -18.93 -2.87 7.73
C VAL A 145 -19.32 -3.99 8.71
N GLY A 146 -20.23 -4.89 8.34
CA GLY A 146 -20.81 -5.89 9.24
C GLY A 146 -20.04 -7.20 9.47
N LYS A 147 -18.85 -7.39 8.89
CA LYS A 147 -18.00 -8.58 9.14
C LYS A 147 -16.61 -8.26 9.69
N ALA A 148 -16.18 -7.00 9.64
CA ALA A 148 -14.86 -6.61 10.11
C ALA A 148 -14.79 -6.57 11.65
N SER A 149 -15.88 -6.21 12.33
CA SER A 149 -15.89 -6.12 13.79
C SER A 149 -16.21 -7.44 14.50
N GLU A 150 -16.91 -8.37 13.85
CA GLU A 150 -17.41 -9.60 14.49
C GLU A 150 -16.47 -10.81 14.31
N GLN A 151 -15.54 -10.76 13.35
CA GLN A 151 -14.52 -11.80 13.14
C GLN A 151 -13.11 -11.41 13.66
N ALA A 152 -12.96 -10.25 14.28
CA ALA A 152 -11.67 -9.79 14.80
C ALA A 152 -11.34 -10.34 16.21
N SER A 153 -12.11 -11.30 16.75
CA SER A 153 -11.94 -11.74 18.14
C SER A 153 -11.40 -13.16 18.34
N GLU A 154 -11.26 -14.02 17.33
CA GLU A 154 -10.68 -15.36 17.57
C GLU A 154 -9.82 -15.82 16.41
N GLY A 155 -8.55 -15.46 16.48
CA GLY A 155 -7.53 -15.97 15.58
C GLY A 155 -6.34 -15.03 15.57
N THR A 156 -5.37 -15.26 16.45
CA THR A 156 -4.00 -14.78 16.24
C THR A 156 -3.68 -14.91 14.76
N ALA A 157 -3.21 -13.85 14.09
CA ALA A 157 -2.91 -13.84 12.66
C ALA A 157 -1.88 -14.93 12.32
N SER A 158 -2.39 -16.14 12.15
CA SER A 158 -1.62 -17.37 12.09
C SER A 158 -1.38 -17.72 10.63
N VAL A 159 -0.20 -18.24 10.36
CA VAL A 159 0.21 -18.64 9.01
C VAL A 159 -0.59 -19.87 8.54
N VAL A 160 -1.06 -20.70 9.49
CA VAL A 160 -1.71 -21.98 9.17
C VAL A 160 -3.07 -21.80 8.47
N PRO A 161 -4.02 -21.00 8.99
CA PRO A 161 -5.28 -20.74 8.28
C PRO A 161 -5.09 -20.09 6.90
N LEU A 162 -4.05 -19.25 6.76
CA LEU A 162 -3.75 -18.63 5.48
C LEU A 162 -3.26 -19.66 4.46
N GLY A 163 -2.36 -20.57 4.87
CA GLY A 163 -1.90 -21.66 4.02
C GLY A 163 -3.03 -22.60 3.59
N ASP A 164 -3.91 -22.95 4.52
CA ASP A 164 -5.09 -23.79 4.22
C ASP A 164 -6.03 -23.11 3.23
N ALA A 165 -6.34 -21.83 3.44
CA ALA A 165 -7.18 -21.05 2.53
C ALA A 165 -6.57 -20.93 1.12
N LEU A 166 -5.24 -20.74 1.01
CA LEU A 166 -4.54 -20.65 -0.28
C LEU A 166 -4.55 -21.98 -1.06
N LEU A 167 -4.48 -23.11 -0.36
CA LEU A 167 -4.44 -24.43 -1.00
C LEU A 167 -5.82 -25.03 -1.23
N THR A 168 -6.88 -24.52 -0.60
CA THR A 168 -8.25 -25.02 -0.74
C THR A 168 -9.15 -24.02 -1.48
N SER A 169 -9.46 -22.90 -0.82
CA SER A 169 -10.47 -21.93 -1.27
C SER A 169 -9.94 -20.98 -2.36
N TYR A 170 -8.65 -20.64 -2.28
CA TYR A 170 -7.98 -19.71 -3.20
C TYR A 170 -6.97 -20.42 -4.13
N LEU A 171 -7.19 -21.70 -4.41
CA LEU A 171 -6.34 -22.49 -5.30
C LEU A 171 -6.21 -21.86 -6.69
N LEU A 172 -7.33 -21.45 -7.31
CA LEU A 172 -7.32 -20.84 -8.64
C LEU A 172 -6.54 -19.50 -8.68
N PRO A 173 -6.78 -18.53 -7.76
CA PRO A 173 -5.95 -17.33 -7.67
C PRO A 173 -4.46 -17.62 -7.45
N PHE A 174 -4.12 -18.62 -6.64
CA PHE A 174 -2.73 -19.04 -6.41
C PHE A 174 -2.07 -19.56 -7.69
N GLU A 175 -2.78 -20.39 -8.45
CA GLU A 175 -2.31 -20.90 -9.74
C GLU A 175 -2.07 -19.76 -10.74
N VAL A 176 -3.03 -18.84 -10.87
CA VAL A 176 -2.89 -17.65 -11.73
C VAL A 176 -1.69 -16.81 -11.32
N ALA A 177 -1.47 -16.60 -10.01
CA ALA A 177 -0.30 -15.86 -9.53
C ALA A 177 1.02 -16.55 -9.92
N SER A 178 1.08 -17.88 -9.88
CA SER A 178 2.27 -18.63 -10.31
C SER A 178 2.58 -18.44 -11.80
N VAL A 179 1.56 -18.44 -12.65
CA VAL A 179 1.70 -18.18 -14.09
C VAL A 179 2.13 -16.73 -14.34
N VAL A 180 1.55 -15.77 -13.61
CA VAL A 180 1.94 -14.35 -13.70
C VAL A 180 3.41 -14.16 -13.31
N LEU A 181 3.88 -14.82 -12.24
CA LEU A 181 5.29 -14.77 -11.83
C LEU A 181 6.21 -15.40 -12.88
N LEU A 182 5.81 -16.52 -13.50
CA LEU A 182 6.54 -17.15 -14.59
C LEU A 182 6.67 -16.19 -15.79
N VAL A 183 5.55 -15.59 -16.21
CA VAL A 183 5.52 -14.64 -17.32
C VAL A 183 6.35 -13.40 -17.01
N ALA A 184 6.30 -12.88 -15.78
CA ALA A 184 7.11 -11.75 -15.35
C ALA A 184 8.61 -12.06 -15.43
N LEU A 185 9.04 -13.25 -14.98
CA LEU A 185 10.44 -13.68 -15.05
C LEU A 185 10.90 -13.81 -16.50
N VAL A 186 10.14 -14.52 -17.34
CA VAL A 186 10.47 -14.68 -18.77
C VAL A 186 10.51 -13.33 -19.48
N GLY A 187 9.55 -12.45 -19.20
CA GLY A 187 9.47 -11.10 -19.77
C GLY A 187 10.66 -10.22 -19.37
N ALA A 188 11.00 -10.18 -18.08
CA ALA A 188 12.15 -9.43 -17.59
C ALA A 188 13.47 -9.95 -18.18
N ALA A 189 13.66 -11.28 -18.22
CA ALA A 189 14.85 -11.91 -18.79
C ALA A 189 14.97 -11.65 -20.30
N TYR A 190 13.86 -11.72 -21.05
CA TYR A 190 13.85 -11.42 -22.48
C TYR A 190 14.25 -9.97 -22.76
N ILE A 191 13.74 -9.00 -21.99
CA ILE A 191 14.06 -7.58 -22.14
C ILE A 191 15.52 -7.27 -21.76
N ALA A 192 16.06 -7.94 -20.73
CA ALA A 192 17.43 -7.72 -20.29
C ALA A 192 18.48 -8.27 -21.27
N ARG A 193 18.10 -9.13 -22.22
CA ARG A 193 19.02 -9.67 -23.22
C ARG A 193 19.38 -8.62 -24.26
N ARG A 194 20.61 -8.14 -24.23
CA ARG A 194 21.17 -7.29 -25.29
C ARG A 194 21.47 -8.12 -26.53
N LYS A 195 21.02 -7.66 -27.70
CA LYS A 195 21.30 -8.30 -28.99
C LYS A 195 22.76 -8.04 -29.38
N THR A 196 23.59 -9.07 -29.42
CA THR A 196 24.92 -9.00 -30.06
C THR A 196 24.69 -9.10 -31.56
N GLU A 197 24.60 -7.96 -32.23
CA GLU A 197 24.66 -7.88 -33.70
C GLU A 197 26.13 -7.97 -34.14
N ASP A 198 26.42 -9.10 -34.78
CA ASP A 198 27.25 -9.26 -35.98
C ASP A 198 28.69 -8.73 -35.93
N ALA A 199 29.62 -9.62 -35.55
CA ALA A 199 30.98 -9.55 -36.04
C ALA A 199 30.96 -9.82 -37.56
N GLU A 200 31.08 -8.76 -38.35
CA GLU A 200 31.32 -8.89 -39.80
C GLU A 200 32.59 -9.73 -40.01
N PRO A 201 32.55 -10.79 -40.84
CA PRO A 201 33.78 -11.47 -41.21
C PRO A 201 34.60 -10.53 -42.10
N GLU A 202 35.79 -10.17 -41.62
CA GLU A 202 36.82 -9.48 -42.39
C GLU A 202 36.96 -10.15 -43.77
N LYS A 203 36.61 -9.41 -44.81
CA LYS A 203 36.89 -9.80 -46.19
C LYS A 203 38.37 -9.51 -46.44
N PHE A 204 39.13 -10.58 -46.59
CA PHE A 204 40.49 -10.58 -47.12
C PHE A 204 40.54 -10.08 -48.57
#